data_AF-A0A7S1RJI8-F1
#
_entry.id   AF-A0A7S1RJI8-F1
#
_cell.length_a   1.000
_cell.length_b   1.000
_cell.length_c   1.000
_cell.angle_alpha   90.00
_cell.angle_beta   90.00
_cell.angle_gamma   90.00
#
_symmetry.space_group_name_H-M   'P 1'
#
loop_
_entity.id
_entity.type
_entity.pdbx_description
1 polymer ?
#
loop_
_entity_poly.entity_id
_entity_poly.type
_entity_poly.pdbx_seq_one_letter_code
_entity_poly.pdbx_strand_id
1 'polypeptide(L)'
;IYAKLSYFVLLLMGVSVITFTVLCSVYPSAVTANQQRVTLLVGSLVTSVITSYTALVDPYRKWVQLRNGAYSLEAEIWKFRARVGEYQGTSSSPHSRMWDERNAEAILQQVILQVQGRVLLSTGLKETSFYSVPVSTNDIPGPRSPLQELRLSPSMPHGAQQPEANLTGVHFQHFQYEGGQRKRPLPGEDSLHAPATPDDYVAWRLVPKMKFYEDRIPWYAFRRRAYQVLLLAAALSTSLLAAVNEPRWTAIIAACSTAVAGWQEFTDTAQKLRRYSGTAAALSNVLMWWQALPEPDKAVVQNVTNLVDVTEGLLSSERNAWMSDAQMHLKPGGRGGRGGQEKAQGGKGGDSPVAGAK
;
A
#
# COMPACT_ATOMS: atom_id res chain seq x y z
N ILE A 1 -7.22 -8.29 2.53
CA ILE A 1 -7.86 -9.18 3.53
C ILE A 1 -7.13 -10.52 3.59
N TYR A 2 -6.93 -11.18 2.44
CA TYR A 2 -6.16 -12.43 2.33
C TYR A 2 -4.81 -12.43 3.06
N ALA A 3 -3.95 -11.41 2.86
CA ALA A 3 -2.66 -11.30 3.56
C ALA A 3 -2.80 -11.33 5.10
N LYS A 4 -3.84 -10.70 5.64
CA LYS A 4 -4.10 -10.66 7.09
C LYS A 4 -4.59 -12.01 7.59
N LEU A 5 -5.45 -12.66 6.81
CA LEU A 5 -6.00 -13.98 7.14
C LEU A 5 -4.90 -15.05 7.12
N SER A 6 -4.05 -15.07 6.09
CA SER A 6 -2.97 -16.06 5.97
C SER A 6 -1.95 -15.94 7.10
N TYR A 7 -1.55 -14.71 7.45
CA TYR A 7 -0.65 -14.47 8.57
C TYR A 7 -1.30 -14.83 9.92
N PHE A 8 -2.58 -14.53 10.10
CA PHE A 8 -3.33 -14.94 11.29
C PHE A 8 -3.38 -16.48 11.45
N VAL A 9 -3.62 -17.21 10.35
CA VAL A 9 -3.60 -18.67 10.33
C VAL A 9 -2.21 -19.21 10.68
N LEU A 10 -1.13 -18.60 10.16
CA LEU A 10 0.24 -18.98 10.51
C LEU A 10 0.53 -18.82 12.01
N LEU A 11 0.10 -17.70 12.60
CA LEU A 11 0.25 -17.48 14.05
C LEU A 11 -0.54 -18.50 14.87
N LEU A 12 -1.78 -18.80 14.48
CA LEU A 12 -2.63 -19.78 15.15
C LEU A 12 -2.01 -21.18 15.07
N MET A 13 -1.51 -21.56 13.89
CA MET A 13 -0.77 -22.83 13.72
C MET A 13 0.46 -22.88 14.63
N GLY A 14 1.27 -21.82 14.68
CA GLY A 14 2.42 -21.75 15.59
C GLY A 14 2.04 -21.93 17.06
N VAL A 15 1.00 -21.26 17.54
CA VAL A 15 0.49 -21.43 18.90
C VAL A 15 -0.02 -22.87 19.11
N SER A 16 -0.75 -23.43 18.16
CA SER A 16 -1.30 -24.79 18.24
C SER A 16 -0.20 -25.85 18.40
N VAL A 17 0.89 -25.76 17.63
CA VAL A 17 2.04 -26.67 17.71
C VAL A 17 2.70 -26.61 19.09
N ILE A 18 2.88 -25.40 19.64
CA ILE A 18 3.46 -25.23 20.98
C ILE A 18 2.53 -25.76 22.06
N THR A 19 1.22 -25.47 21.98
CA THR A 19 0.23 -26.00 22.93
C THR A 19 0.17 -27.51 22.92
N PHE A 20 0.20 -28.14 21.73
CA PHE A 20 0.23 -29.59 21.59
C PHE A 20 1.50 -30.19 22.20
N THR A 21 2.65 -29.56 21.97
CA THR A 21 3.94 -29.98 22.54
C THR A 21 3.91 -29.95 24.07
N VAL A 22 3.32 -28.90 24.66
CA VAL A 22 3.16 -28.78 26.12
C VAL A 22 2.13 -29.79 26.64
N LEU A 23 1.02 -30.02 25.95
CA LEU A 23 0.00 -30.97 26.40
C LEU A 23 0.54 -32.41 26.44
N CYS A 24 1.34 -32.79 25.45
CA CYS A 24 2.05 -34.08 25.43
C CYS A 24 3.05 -34.23 26.59
N SER A 25 3.70 -33.14 27.03
CA SER A 25 4.62 -33.19 28.17
C SER A 25 3.89 -33.29 29.52
N VAL A 26 2.67 -32.78 29.61
CA VAL A 26 1.82 -32.87 30.81
C VAL A 26 1.16 -34.25 30.94
N TYR A 27 0.71 -34.84 29.82
CA TYR A 27 -0.01 -36.13 29.80
C TYR A 27 0.72 -37.21 28.98
N PRO A 28 1.87 -37.72 29.47
CA PRO A 28 2.69 -38.68 28.72
C PRO A 28 2.01 -40.03 28.45
N SER A 29 0.97 -40.39 29.22
CA SER A 29 0.22 -41.65 29.04
C SER A 29 -0.84 -41.58 27.93
N ALA A 30 -1.22 -40.39 27.48
CA ALA A 30 -2.29 -40.22 26.50
C ALA A 30 -1.80 -40.32 25.05
N VAL A 31 -0.50 -40.05 24.79
CA VAL A 31 0.04 -39.92 23.43
C VAL A 31 1.34 -40.72 23.29
N THR A 32 1.42 -41.55 22.26
CA THR A 32 2.66 -42.30 21.95
C THR A 32 3.72 -41.40 21.33
N ALA A 33 5.00 -41.70 21.57
CA ALA A 33 6.12 -40.92 21.02
C ALA A 33 6.10 -40.82 19.49
N ASN A 34 5.63 -41.87 18.80
CA ASN A 34 5.50 -41.88 17.34
C ASN A 34 4.42 -40.90 16.86
N GLN A 35 3.27 -40.82 17.55
CA GLN A 35 2.21 -39.87 17.22
C GLN A 35 2.68 -38.43 17.39
N GLN A 36 3.40 -38.12 18.48
CA GLN A 36 3.95 -36.77 18.69
C GLN A 36 4.87 -36.34 17.55
N ARG A 37 5.81 -37.22 17.13
CA ARG A 37 6.74 -36.93 16.03
C ARG A 37 6.01 -36.67 14.71
N VAL A 38 5.01 -37.50 14.38
CA VAL A 38 4.21 -37.35 13.16
C VAL A 38 3.42 -36.05 13.16
N THR A 39 2.74 -35.70 14.26
CA THR A 39 1.97 -34.45 14.36
C THR A 39 2.84 -33.21 14.21
N LEU A 40 4.03 -33.19 14.83
CA LEU A 40 4.98 -32.08 14.69
C LEU A 40 5.48 -31.94 13.24
N LEU A 41 5.80 -33.06 12.59
CA LEU A 41 6.24 -33.08 11.20
C LEU A 41 5.14 -32.55 10.27
N VAL A 42 3.90 -33.04 10.40
CA VAL A 42 2.76 -32.58 9.60
C VAL A 42 2.50 -31.09 9.83
N GLY A 43 2.51 -30.62 11.09
CA GLY A 43 2.35 -29.21 11.41
C GLY A 43 3.42 -28.33 10.73
N SER A 44 4.69 -28.75 10.78
CA SER A 44 5.80 -28.01 10.15
C SER A 44 5.71 -27.97 8.62
N LEU A 45 5.22 -29.05 7.98
CA LEU A 45 5.00 -29.11 6.53
C LEU A 45 3.88 -28.16 6.13
N VAL A 46 2.76 -28.16 6.86
CA VAL A 46 1.62 -27.27 6.59
C VAL A 46 2.03 -25.80 6.72
N THR A 47 2.75 -25.42 7.78
CA THR A 47 3.25 -24.04 7.93
C THR A 47 4.21 -23.66 6.80
N SER A 48 5.04 -24.58 6.34
CA SER A 48 5.97 -24.35 5.23
C SER A 48 5.24 -24.13 3.91
N VAL A 49 4.22 -24.96 3.61
CA VAL A 49 3.40 -24.81 2.40
C VAL A 49 2.66 -23.47 2.41
N ILE A 50 2.05 -23.10 3.53
CA ILE A 50 1.33 -21.82 3.65
C ILE A 50 2.31 -20.65 3.49
N THR A 51 3.47 -20.70 4.14
CA THR A 51 4.49 -19.63 4.04
C THR A 51 4.96 -19.48 2.60
N SER A 52 5.32 -20.58 1.94
CA SER A 52 5.71 -20.60 0.53
C SER A 52 4.60 -20.05 -0.38
N TYR A 53 3.34 -20.45 -0.15
CA TYR A 53 2.21 -19.93 -0.92
C TYR A 53 2.02 -18.42 -0.74
N THR A 54 2.11 -17.92 0.50
CA THR A 54 1.98 -16.48 0.76
C THR A 54 3.10 -15.67 0.11
N ALA A 55 4.32 -16.21 0.07
CA ALA A 55 5.47 -15.59 -0.60
C ALA A 55 5.33 -15.57 -2.13
N LEU A 56 4.68 -16.57 -2.72
CA LEU A 56 4.44 -16.60 -4.17
C LEU A 56 3.35 -15.63 -4.60
N VAL A 57 2.29 -15.48 -3.81
CA VAL A 57 1.14 -14.64 -4.21
C VAL A 57 1.41 -13.15 -3.97
N ASP A 58 2.19 -12.81 -2.95
CA ASP A 58 2.48 -11.43 -2.51
C ASP A 58 1.27 -10.47 -2.57
N PRO A 59 0.13 -10.84 -1.96
CA PRO A 59 -1.12 -10.12 -2.14
C PRO A 59 -1.07 -8.68 -1.59
N TYR A 60 -0.26 -8.44 -0.56
CA TYR A 60 -0.09 -7.10 0.01
C TYR A 60 0.60 -6.15 -0.96
N ARG A 61 1.71 -6.59 -1.58
CA ARG A 61 2.48 -5.80 -2.53
C ARG A 61 1.62 -5.40 -3.73
N LYS A 62 0.95 -6.36 -4.36
CA LYS A 62 0.09 -6.12 -5.53
C LYS A 62 -1.03 -5.13 -5.19
N TRP A 63 -1.65 -5.28 -4.02
CA TRP A 63 -2.67 -4.34 -3.57
C TRP A 63 -2.12 -2.93 -3.32
N VAL A 64 -0.96 -2.79 -2.68
CA VAL A 64 -0.32 -1.47 -2.46
C VAL A 64 0.03 -0.81 -3.78
N GLN A 65 0.55 -1.55 -4.76
CA GLN A 65 0.89 -1.03 -6.09
C GLN A 65 -0.36 -0.53 -6.84
N LEU A 66 -1.43 -1.32 -6.87
CA LEU A 66 -2.71 -0.92 -7.49
C LEU A 66 -3.29 0.33 -6.83
N ARG A 67 -3.29 0.35 -5.50
CA ARG A 67 -3.77 1.49 -4.71
C ARG A 67 -2.95 2.75 -5.00
N ASN A 68 -1.63 2.62 -5.10
CA ASN A 68 -0.76 3.74 -5.44
C ASN A 68 -0.99 4.26 -6.86
N GLY A 69 -1.20 3.38 -7.84
CA GLY A 69 -1.59 3.75 -9.20
C GLY A 69 -2.91 4.54 -9.22
N ALA A 70 -3.93 4.05 -8.52
CA ALA A 70 -5.23 4.73 -8.42
C ALA A 70 -5.10 6.14 -7.80
N TYR A 71 -4.35 6.28 -6.70
CA TYR A 71 -4.13 7.59 -6.11
C TYR A 71 -3.25 8.50 -6.97
N SER A 72 -2.30 7.95 -7.73
CA SER A 72 -1.49 8.73 -8.68
C SER A 72 -2.39 9.36 -9.74
N LEU A 73 -3.31 8.58 -10.31
CA LEU A 73 -4.32 9.09 -11.25
C LEU A 73 -5.21 10.14 -10.59
N GLU A 74 -5.70 9.87 -9.37
CA GLU A 74 -6.54 10.82 -8.63
C GLU A 74 -5.83 12.17 -8.43
N ALA A 75 -4.55 12.16 -8.07
CA ALA A 75 -3.74 13.38 -7.90
C ALA A 75 -3.58 14.16 -9.21
N GLU A 76 -3.29 13.46 -10.31
CA GLU A 76 -3.11 14.08 -11.64
C GLU A 76 -4.42 14.67 -12.17
N ILE A 77 -5.56 14.00 -11.93
CA ILE A 77 -6.88 14.54 -12.25
C ILE A 77 -7.12 15.85 -11.50
N TRP A 78 -6.78 15.92 -10.21
CA TRP A 78 -6.94 17.17 -9.44
C TRP A 78 -6.02 18.28 -9.93
N LYS A 79 -4.76 17.97 -10.28
CA LYS A 79 -3.84 18.95 -10.88
C LYS A 79 -4.33 19.49 -12.22
N PHE A 80 -4.84 18.60 -13.08
CA PHE A 80 -5.47 18.97 -14.34
C PHE A 80 -6.70 19.84 -14.13
N ARG A 81 -7.60 19.46 -13.21
CA ARG A 81 -8.84 20.20 -12.91
C ARG A 81 -8.58 21.58 -12.30
N ALA A 82 -7.54 21.71 -11.47
CA ALA A 82 -7.13 22.98 -10.89
C ALA A 82 -6.25 23.83 -11.82
N ARG A 83 -5.88 23.32 -13.01
CA ARG A 83 -5.01 23.98 -14.00
C ARG A 83 -3.67 24.46 -13.41
N VAL A 84 -3.06 23.60 -12.59
CA VAL A 84 -1.78 23.89 -11.92
C VAL A 84 -0.62 23.11 -12.54
N GLY A 85 0.61 23.61 -12.34
CA GLY A 85 1.83 22.94 -12.80
C GLY A 85 1.91 22.87 -14.34
N GLU A 86 2.15 21.67 -14.87
CA GLU A 86 2.30 21.42 -16.31
C GLU A 86 0.99 21.62 -17.11
N TYR A 87 -0.15 21.74 -16.42
CA TYR A 87 -1.47 21.94 -17.02
C TYR A 87 -1.90 23.41 -17.10
N GLN A 88 -1.00 24.34 -16.74
CA GLN A 88 -1.28 25.76 -16.77
C GLN A 88 -1.20 26.32 -18.20
N GLY A 89 -2.22 27.09 -18.61
CA GLY A 89 -2.16 27.87 -19.84
C GLY A 89 -1.39 29.17 -19.64
N THR A 90 -0.39 29.43 -20.48
CA THR A 90 0.38 30.69 -20.48
C THR A 90 -0.21 31.74 -21.39
N SER A 91 -1.20 31.38 -22.21
CA SER A 91 -1.66 32.24 -23.29
C SER A 91 -2.86 33.12 -22.91
N SER A 92 -2.76 34.41 -23.24
CA SER A 92 -3.84 35.38 -23.02
C SER A 92 -4.89 35.41 -24.15
N SER A 93 -4.49 35.06 -25.38
CA SER A 93 -5.36 35.06 -26.57
C SER A 93 -6.38 33.92 -26.55
N PRO A 94 -7.65 34.16 -26.96
CA PRO A 94 -8.68 33.11 -27.02
C PRO A 94 -8.28 31.91 -27.88
N HIS A 95 -7.64 32.15 -29.03
CA HIS A 95 -7.17 31.07 -29.89
C HIS A 95 -6.08 30.25 -29.19
N SER A 96 -5.12 30.91 -28.55
CA SER A 96 -4.02 30.25 -27.86
C SER A 96 -4.47 29.46 -26.61
N ARG A 97 -5.54 29.89 -25.91
CA ARG A 97 -6.13 29.12 -24.80
C ARG A 97 -6.63 27.74 -25.24
N MET A 98 -7.20 27.66 -26.44
CA MET A 98 -7.67 26.39 -27.01
C MET A 98 -6.50 25.42 -27.30
N TRP A 99 -5.33 25.95 -27.67
CA TRP A 99 -4.11 25.13 -27.81
C TRP A 99 -3.57 24.68 -26.45
N ASP A 100 -3.58 25.57 -25.45
CA ASP A 100 -3.17 25.24 -24.08
C ASP A 100 -4.06 24.14 -23.47
N GLU A 101 -5.37 24.18 -23.71
CA GLU A 101 -6.31 23.14 -23.28
C GLU A 101 -6.01 21.79 -23.93
N ARG A 102 -5.81 21.75 -25.25
CA ARG A 102 -5.43 20.53 -25.98
C ARG A 102 -4.09 19.98 -25.53
N ASN A 103 -3.13 20.86 -25.24
CA ASN A 103 -1.83 20.46 -24.73
C ASN A 103 -1.95 19.83 -23.34
N ALA A 104 -2.74 20.44 -22.45
CA ALA A 104 -3.00 19.88 -21.12
C ALA A 104 -3.69 18.50 -21.21
N GLU A 105 -4.61 18.32 -22.16
CA GLU A 105 -5.23 17.01 -22.43
C GLU A 105 -4.21 15.98 -22.94
N ALA A 106 -3.32 16.37 -23.86
CA ALA A 106 -2.27 15.50 -24.37
C ALA A 106 -1.28 15.07 -23.25
N ILE A 107 -0.91 15.99 -22.36
CA ILE A 107 -0.08 15.70 -21.19
C ILE A 107 -0.81 14.71 -20.27
N LEU A 108 -2.09 14.96 -19.95
CA LEU A 108 -2.87 14.07 -19.10
C LEU A 108 -2.97 12.67 -19.70
N GLN A 109 -3.21 12.57 -21.02
CA GLN A 109 -3.25 11.30 -21.74
C GLN A 109 -1.92 10.54 -21.60
N GLN A 110 -0.79 11.24 -21.77
CA GLN A 110 0.54 10.63 -21.61
C GLN A 110 0.74 10.10 -20.18
N VAL A 111 0.34 10.86 -19.16
CA VAL A 111 0.46 10.46 -17.76
C VAL A 111 -0.42 9.25 -17.44
N ILE A 112 -1.65 9.20 -17.96
CA ILE A 112 -2.55 8.05 -17.80
C ILE A 112 -1.91 6.79 -18.39
N LEU A 113 -1.37 6.87 -19.61
CA LEU A 113 -0.68 5.74 -20.26
C LEU A 113 0.57 5.30 -19.47
N GLN A 114 1.32 6.25 -18.89
CA GLN A 114 2.45 5.93 -18.03
C GLN A 114 2.02 5.22 -16.75
N VAL A 115 0.99 5.69 -16.06
CA VAL A 115 0.49 5.05 -14.84
C VAL A 115 -0.05 3.66 -15.16
N GLN A 116 -0.80 3.51 -16.24
CA GLN A 116 -1.27 2.21 -16.74
C GLN A 116 -0.10 1.26 -17.00
N GLY A 117 0.93 1.72 -17.72
CA GLY A 117 2.13 0.95 -17.98
C GLY A 117 2.83 0.50 -16.70
N ARG A 118 2.99 1.39 -15.72
CA ARG A 118 3.58 1.10 -14.40
C ARG A 118 2.74 0.08 -13.63
N VAL A 119 1.43 0.24 -13.59
CA VAL A 119 0.52 -0.66 -12.88
C VAL A 119 0.58 -2.07 -13.50
N LEU A 120 0.44 -2.19 -14.82
CA LEU A 120 0.49 -3.47 -15.52
C LEU A 120 1.83 -4.20 -15.38
N LEU A 121 2.95 -3.46 -15.40
CA LEU A 121 4.27 -4.03 -15.14
C LEU A 121 4.40 -4.48 -13.68
N SER A 122 3.95 -3.65 -12.74
CA SER A 122 4.16 -3.87 -11.31
C SER A 122 3.40 -5.08 -10.76
N THR A 123 2.24 -5.41 -11.34
CA THR A 123 1.37 -6.51 -10.93
C THR A 123 1.69 -7.85 -11.57
N GLY A 124 2.66 -7.90 -12.50
CA GLY A 124 3.01 -9.11 -13.27
C GLY A 124 1.98 -9.47 -14.35
N LEU A 125 0.99 -8.61 -14.61
CA LEU A 125 -0.08 -8.90 -15.59
C LEU A 125 0.43 -8.95 -17.03
N LYS A 126 1.57 -8.30 -17.32
CA LYS A 126 2.23 -8.38 -18.63
C LYS A 126 2.91 -9.73 -18.91
N GLU A 127 3.04 -10.61 -17.91
CA GLU A 127 3.63 -11.94 -18.12
C GLU A 127 2.74 -12.84 -19.00
N THR A 128 1.46 -12.50 -19.15
CA THR A 128 0.54 -13.21 -20.06
C THR A 128 0.00 -12.24 -21.11
N SER A 129 -0.14 -12.72 -22.35
CA SER A 129 -0.79 -11.96 -23.44
C SER A 129 -2.28 -11.68 -23.17
N PHE A 130 -2.91 -12.50 -22.33
CA PHE A 130 -4.33 -12.37 -21.99
C PHE A 130 -4.61 -11.19 -21.05
N TYR A 131 -3.81 -11.02 -19.99
CA TYR A 131 -4.00 -9.96 -18.99
C TYR A 131 -3.27 -8.64 -19.32
N SER A 132 -2.50 -8.61 -20.40
CA SER A 132 -1.76 -7.41 -20.82
C SER A 132 -2.57 -6.44 -21.67
N VAL A 133 -3.74 -6.88 -22.18
CA VAL A 133 -4.64 -6.06 -22.99
C VAL A 133 -5.50 -5.17 -22.08
N PRO A 134 -5.33 -3.84 -22.11
CA PRO A 134 -6.16 -2.95 -21.33
C PRO A 134 -7.57 -2.85 -21.91
N VAL A 135 -8.57 -3.16 -21.08
CA VAL A 135 -10.00 -3.11 -21.44
C VAL A 135 -10.49 -1.66 -21.66
N SER A 136 -9.77 -0.66 -21.15
CA SER A 136 -10.17 0.76 -21.18
C SER A 136 -9.63 1.57 -22.37
N THR A 137 -8.89 0.95 -23.30
CA THR A 137 -8.09 1.68 -24.31
C THR A 137 -8.79 1.82 -25.68
N ASN A 138 -9.98 1.24 -25.86
CA ASN A 138 -10.72 1.38 -27.12
C ASN A 138 -11.13 2.84 -27.45
N ASP A 139 -11.11 3.73 -26.45
CA ASP A 139 -11.49 5.14 -26.59
C ASP A 139 -10.30 6.08 -26.85
N ILE A 140 -9.06 5.57 -26.81
CA ILE A 140 -7.84 6.37 -27.00
C ILE A 140 -7.29 6.07 -28.40
N PRO A 141 -7.30 7.02 -29.36
CA PRO A 141 -6.79 6.77 -30.70
C PRO A 141 -5.27 6.51 -30.64
N GLY A 142 -4.88 5.23 -30.71
CA GLY A 142 -3.50 4.80 -30.87
C GLY A 142 -3.00 4.98 -32.31
N PRO A 143 -1.68 4.88 -32.56
CA PRO A 143 -1.17 4.77 -33.92
C PRO A 143 -1.81 3.57 -34.59
N ARG A 144 -2.51 3.82 -35.71
CA ARG A 144 -3.29 2.81 -36.43
C ARG A 144 -2.39 1.66 -36.84
N SER A 145 -2.79 0.43 -36.53
CA SER A 145 -2.09 -0.75 -37.04
C SER A 145 -2.19 -0.81 -38.56
N PRO A 146 -1.15 -1.25 -39.30
CA PRO A 146 -1.18 -1.34 -40.77
C PRO A 146 -2.32 -2.20 -41.33
N LEU A 147 -2.82 -3.15 -40.53
CA LEU A 147 -3.96 -3.98 -40.89
C LEU A 147 -5.29 -3.22 -40.94
N GLN A 148 -5.37 -2.05 -40.30
CA GLN A 148 -6.57 -1.23 -40.27
C GLN A 148 -6.67 -0.29 -41.48
N GLU A 149 -5.53 0.07 -42.10
CA GLU A 149 -5.50 0.86 -43.34
C GLU A 149 -5.97 0.05 -44.56
N LEU A 150 -5.69 -1.25 -44.59
CA LEU A 150 -6.14 -2.15 -45.67
C LEU A 150 -7.67 -2.34 -45.76
N ARG A 151 -8.43 -1.92 -44.74
CA ARG A 151 -9.91 -1.98 -44.75
C ARG A 151 -10.59 -0.72 -45.26
N LEU A 152 -9.85 0.37 -45.51
CA LEU A 152 -10.42 1.62 -45.99
C LEU A 152 -10.33 1.71 -47.52
N SER A 153 -11.14 0.89 -48.20
CA SER A 153 -11.47 1.12 -49.61
C SER A 153 -12.59 2.16 -49.70
N PRO A 154 -12.54 3.10 -50.67
CA PRO A 154 -13.40 4.27 -50.70
C PRO A 154 -14.75 3.96 -51.36
N SER A 155 -15.67 3.36 -50.62
CA SER A 155 -17.08 3.34 -51.00
C SER A 155 -17.96 3.12 -49.76
N MET A 156 -18.20 4.18 -49.00
CA MET A 156 -19.25 4.18 -47.98
C MET A 156 -20.21 5.37 -48.21
N PRO A 157 -21.51 5.11 -48.39
CA PRO A 157 -22.51 6.16 -48.52
C PRO A 157 -22.72 6.87 -47.17
N HIS A 158 -23.00 8.17 -47.24
CA HIS A 158 -23.35 9.00 -46.09
C HIS A 158 -24.58 8.41 -45.36
N GLY A 159 -24.33 7.77 -44.22
CA GLY A 159 -25.36 7.11 -43.41
C GLY A 159 -24.88 5.90 -42.61
N ALA A 160 -23.70 5.36 -42.92
CA ALA A 160 -23.15 4.26 -42.14
C ALA A 160 -22.64 4.73 -40.78
N GLN A 161 -23.31 4.29 -39.71
CA GLN A 161 -22.80 4.28 -38.35
C GLN A 161 -21.36 3.76 -38.35
N GLN A 162 -20.48 4.47 -37.65
CA GLN A 162 -19.11 4.02 -37.40
C GLN A 162 -19.17 2.55 -36.95
N PRO A 163 -18.28 1.67 -37.44
CA PRO A 163 -18.28 0.29 -37.03
C PRO A 163 -18.11 0.28 -35.52
N GLU A 164 -19.17 -0.11 -34.80
CA GLU A 164 -19.10 -0.28 -33.35
C GLU A 164 -17.90 -1.18 -33.09
N ALA A 165 -16.86 -0.59 -32.50
CA ALA A 165 -15.74 -1.35 -31.99
C ALA A 165 -16.36 -2.47 -31.15
N ASN A 166 -15.99 -3.72 -31.43
CA ASN A 166 -16.53 -4.91 -30.77
C ASN A 166 -16.28 -4.83 -29.25
N LEU A 167 -17.10 -4.05 -28.55
CA LEU A 167 -17.13 -3.90 -27.12
C LEU A 167 -17.82 -5.15 -26.61
N THR A 168 -17.04 -6.15 -26.22
CA THR A 168 -17.59 -7.35 -25.59
C THR A 168 -18.28 -6.96 -24.28
N GLY A 169 -19.31 -7.71 -23.85
CA GLY A 169 -20.06 -7.45 -22.60
C GLY A 169 -19.18 -7.26 -21.34
N VAL A 170 -17.93 -7.72 -21.37
CA VAL A 170 -16.93 -7.52 -20.32
C VAL A 170 -16.49 -6.05 -20.19
N HIS A 171 -16.50 -5.27 -21.27
CA HIS A 171 -16.20 -3.83 -21.28
C HIS A 171 -17.28 -3.00 -20.56
N PHE A 172 -18.50 -3.52 -20.46
CA PHE A 172 -19.63 -2.85 -19.81
C PHE A 172 -19.73 -3.16 -18.30
N GLN A 173 -18.90 -4.06 -17.75
CA GLN A 173 -18.96 -4.44 -16.33
C GLN A 173 -18.46 -3.35 -15.37
N HIS A 174 -17.81 -2.29 -15.87
CA HIS A 174 -17.24 -1.21 -15.06
C HIS A 174 -18.18 -0.03 -14.80
N PHE A 175 -19.49 -0.13 -15.08
CA PHE A 175 -20.46 0.97 -14.94
C PHE A 175 -20.11 2.26 -15.72
N GLN A 176 -19.05 2.24 -16.53
CA GLN A 176 -18.53 3.40 -17.25
C GLN A 176 -19.51 3.88 -18.33
N TYR A 177 -20.37 2.98 -18.81
CA TYR A 177 -21.36 3.20 -19.87
C TYR A 177 -22.78 2.78 -19.47
N GLU A 178 -23.05 2.55 -18.18
CA GLU A 178 -24.42 2.21 -17.76
C GLU A 178 -25.32 3.43 -17.97
N GLY A 179 -26.26 3.32 -18.91
CA GLY A 179 -27.18 4.37 -19.36
C GLY A 179 -28.21 4.84 -18.31
N GLY A 180 -27.87 4.77 -17.03
CA GLY A 180 -28.63 5.43 -15.98
C GLY A 180 -28.53 6.94 -16.18
N GLN A 181 -29.67 7.64 -16.12
CA GLN A 181 -29.69 9.11 -16.16
C GLN A 181 -28.67 9.63 -15.14
N ARG A 182 -27.58 10.26 -15.63
CA ARG A 182 -26.58 10.90 -14.77
C ARG A 182 -27.33 11.91 -13.91
N LYS A 183 -27.45 11.63 -12.61
CA LYS A 183 -27.98 12.60 -11.65
C LYS A 183 -27.10 13.83 -11.79
N ARG A 184 -27.70 14.98 -12.13
CA ARG A 184 -26.98 16.25 -12.09
C ARG A 184 -26.47 16.41 -10.65
N PRO A 185 -25.19 16.76 -10.45
CA PRO A 185 -24.66 16.95 -9.12
C PRO A 185 -25.52 17.98 -8.38
N LEU A 186 -25.80 17.72 -7.11
CA LEU A 186 -26.49 18.68 -6.26
C LEU A 186 -25.61 19.92 -6.07
N PRO A 187 -26.19 21.10 -5.75
CA PRO A 187 -25.39 22.28 -5.41
C PRO A 187 -24.40 21.96 -4.28
N GLY A 188 -23.10 22.11 -4.54
CA GLY A 188 -22.02 21.79 -3.59
C GLY A 188 -21.43 20.38 -3.72
N GLU A 189 -21.95 19.54 -4.61
CA GLU A 189 -21.43 18.21 -4.92
C GLU A 189 -20.45 18.24 -6.09
N ASP A 190 -19.37 17.46 -6.01
CA ASP A 190 -18.33 17.44 -7.03
C ASP A 190 -18.85 16.79 -8.33
N SER A 191 -18.82 17.56 -9.43
CA SER A 191 -19.15 17.09 -10.78
C SER A 191 -18.13 16.11 -11.38
N LEU A 192 -16.99 15.90 -10.70
CA LEU A 192 -15.85 15.04 -11.05
C LEU A 192 -15.11 15.41 -12.35
N HIS A 193 -15.75 16.18 -13.23
CA HIS A 193 -15.26 16.52 -14.56
C HIS A 193 -15.02 18.02 -14.76
N ALA A 194 -15.73 18.90 -14.04
CA ALA A 194 -15.54 20.34 -14.22
C ALA A 194 -14.21 20.83 -13.63
N PRO A 195 -13.63 21.92 -14.18
CA PRO A 195 -12.54 22.64 -13.55
C PRO A 195 -12.89 22.95 -12.09
N ALA A 196 -11.94 22.71 -11.19
CA ALA A 196 -12.13 22.95 -9.77
C ALA A 196 -11.54 24.30 -9.41
N THR A 197 -12.30 25.16 -8.72
CA THR A 197 -11.73 26.36 -8.11
C THR A 197 -10.84 25.98 -6.92
N PRO A 198 -9.94 26.87 -6.47
CA PRO A 198 -9.07 26.59 -5.33
C PRO A 198 -9.85 26.23 -4.06
N ASP A 199 -10.98 26.90 -3.81
CA ASP A 199 -11.83 26.60 -2.65
C ASP A 199 -12.61 25.30 -2.81
N ASP A 200 -13.05 24.97 -4.02
CA ASP A 200 -13.64 23.66 -4.33
C ASP A 200 -12.63 22.53 -4.12
N TYR A 201 -11.37 22.73 -4.49
CA TYR A 201 -10.29 21.78 -4.20
C TYR A 201 -10.15 21.56 -2.69
N VAL A 202 -10.15 22.63 -1.89
CA VAL A 202 -10.06 22.49 -0.43
C VAL A 202 -11.26 21.71 0.13
N ALA A 203 -12.47 22.04 -0.32
CA ALA A 203 -13.72 21.45 0.14
C ALA A 203 -13.85 19.96 -0.24
N TRP A 204 -13.52 19.60 -1.49
CA TRP A 204 -13.74 18.27 -2.05
C TRP A 204 -12.55 17.33 -1.91
N ARG A 205 -11.32 17.85 -1.85
CA ARG A 205 -10.08 17.04 -1.81
C ARG A 205 -9.37 17.13 -0.48
N LEU A 206 -9.00 18.33 -0.02
CA LEU A 206 -8.14 18.48 1.16
C LEU A 206 -8.87 18.09 2.45
N VAL A 207 -10.03 18.70 2.72
CA VAL A 207 -10.79 18.48 3.96
C VAL A 207 -11.24 17.02 4.12
N PRO A 208 -11.78 16.35 3.09
CA PRO A 208 -12.18 14.95 3.22
C PRO A 208 -10.99 14.01 3.47
N LYS A 209 -9.83 14.27 2.84
CA LYS A 209 -8.61 13.48 3.10
C LYS A 209 -8.06 13.73 4.51
N MET A 210 -8.10 14.97 5.00
CA MET A 210 -7.70 15.30 6.36
C MET A 210 -8.58 14.56 7.40
N LYS A 211 -9.91 14.68 7.30
CA LYS A 211 -10.86 13.96 8.17
C LYS A 211 -10.67 12.45 8.12
N PHE A 212 -10.43 11.89 6.94
CA PHE A 212 -10.12 10.47 6.75
C PHE A 212 -8.92 10.01 7.60
N TYR A 213 -7.89 10.84 7.77
CA TYR A 213 -6.77 10.51 8.66
C TYR A 213 -7.13 10.75 10.12
N GLU A 214 -7.70 11.90 10.46
CA GLU A 214 -8.08 12.29 11.83
C GLU A 214 -9.00 11.27 12.51
N ASP A 215 -10.05 10.83 11.83
CA ASP A 215 -11.04 9.89 12.37
C ASP A 215 -10.42 8.53 12.74
N ARG A 216 -9.31 8.14 12.10
CA ARG A 216 -8.68 6.84 12.35
C ARG A 216 -7.57 6.85 13.38
N ILE A 217 -6.93 7.99 13.62
CA ILE A 217 -5.88 8.15 14.64
C ILE A 217 -6.30 7.59 16.01
N PRO A 218 -7.47 7.93 16.59
CA PRO A 218 -7.82 7.46 17.94
C PRO A 218 -7.97 5.93 17.99
N TRP A 219 -8.50 5.32 16.94
CA TRP A 219 -8.69 3.88 16.85
C TRP A 219 -7.36 3.13 16.80
N TYR A 220 -6.39 3.61 16.02
CA TYR A 220 -5.06 3.03 15.99
C TYR A 220 -4.31 3.22 17.32
N ALA A 221 -4.48 4.38 17.96
CA ALA A 221 -3.91 4.64 19.28
C ALA A 221 -4.50 3.72 20.36
N PHE A 222 -5.82 3.47 20.33
CA PHE A 222 -6.47 2.53 21.25
C PHE A 222 -5.99 1.10 21.03
N ARG A 223 -5.97 0.62 19.77
CA ARG A 223 -5.46 -0.73 19.44
C ARG A 223 -4.02 -0.94 19.87
N ARG A 224 -3.16 0.06 19.67
CA ARG A 224 -1.77 0.00 20.14
C ARG A 224 -1.68 -0.15 21.66
N ARG A 225 -2.45 0.65 22.40
CA ARG A 225 -2.52 0.55 23.87
C ARG A 225 -3.01 -0.83 24.31
N ALA A 226 -4.01 -1.39 23.64
CA ALA A 226 -4.51 -2.73 23.94
C ALA A 226 -3.42 -3.81 23.79
N TYR A 227 -2.64 -3.80 22.69
CA TYR A 227 -1.54 -4.76 22.54
C TYR A 227 -0.45 -4.61 23.61
N GLN A 228 -0.10 -3.39 23.99
CA GLN A 228 0.87 -3.15 25.07
C GLN A 228 0.38 -3.71 26.40
N VAL A 229 -0.89 -3.50 26.75
CA VAL A 229 -1.50 -4.05 27.96
C VAL A 229 -1.51 -5.58 27.92
N LEU A 230 -1.85 -6.20 26.79
CA LEU A 230 -1.84 -7.66 26.64
C LEU A 230 -0.44 -8.25 26.82
N LEU A 231 0.59 -7.64 26.23
CA LEU A 231 1.98 -8.10 26.37
C LEU A 231 2.49 -7.94 27.81
N LEU A 232 2.14 -6.84 28.49
CA LEU A 232 2.47 -6.65 29.90
C LEU A 232 1.76 -7.69 30.78
N ALA A 233 0.47 -7.96 30.54
CA ALA A 233 -0.27 -8.98 31.26
C ALA A 233 0.32 -10.39 31.05
N ALA A 234 0.76 -10.71 29.83
CA ALA A 234 1.44 -11.98 29.53
C ALA A 234 2.78 -12.10 30.26
N ALA A 235 3.56 -11.02 30.34
CA ALA A 235 4.82 -11.00 31.09
C ALA A 235 4.59 -11.21 32.59
N LEU A 236 3.60 -10.52 33.18
CA LEU A 236 3.21 -10.69 34.58
C LEU A 236 2.74 -12.13 34.85
N SER A 237 1.92 -12.69 33.97
CA SER A 237 1.41 -14.07 34.09
C SER A 237 2.54 -15.09 34.02
N THR A 238 3.52 -14.87 33.14
CA THR A 238 4.71 -15.73 33.03
C THR A 238 5.55 -15.67 34.31
N SER A 239 5.77 -14.47 34.86
CA SER A 239 6.51 -14.29 36.12
C SER A 239 5.81 -14.94 37.31
N LEU A 240 4.48 -14.85 37.39
CA LEU A 240 3.71 -15.45 38.48
C LEU A 240 3.77 -16.98 38.44
N LEU A 241 3.62 -17.58 37.25
CA LEU A 241 3.74 -19.04 37.09
C LEU A 241 5.13 -19.56 37.41
N ALA A 242 6.17 -18.79 37.06
CA ALA A 242 7.54 -19.13 37.43
C ALA A 242 7.73 -19.16 38.95
N ALA A 243 7.10 -18.23 39.68
CA ALA A 243 7.16 -18.20 41.15
C ALA A 243 6.44 -19.38 41.82
N VAL A 244 5.42 -19.95 41.17
CA VAL A 244 4.65 -21.10 41.69
C VAL A 244 5.32 -22.45 41.33
N ASN A 245 6.52 -22.45 40.74
CA ASN A 245 7.25 -23.66 40.31
C ASN A 245 6.49 -24.56 39.31
N GLU A 246 5.60 -23.99 38.50
CA GLU A 246 4.86 -24.70 37.45
C GLU A 246 5.32 -24.26 36.05
N PRO A 247 6.54 -24.63 35.60
CA PRO A 247 7.11 -24.14 34.35
C PRO A 247 6.37 -24.65 33.11
N ARG A 248 5.60 -25.73 33.22
CA ARG A 248 4.95 -26.40 32.07
C ARG A 248 4.01 -25.45 31.30
N TRP A 249 3.27 -24.60 32.00
CA TRP A 249 2.29 -23.69 31.40
C TRP A 249 2.91 -22.41 30.83
N THR A 250 4.13 -22.06 31.25
CA THR A 250 4.82 -20.81 30.83
C THR A 250 5.05 -20.77 29.32
N ALA A 251 5.33 -21.92 28.70
CA ALA A 251 5.56 -22.03 27.26
C ALA A 251 4.32 -21.65 26.43
N ILE A 252 3.11 -21.93 26.93
CA ILE A 252 1.86 -21.56 26.25
C ILE A 252 1.68 -20.04 26.30
N ILE A 253 1.91 -19.42 27.45
CA ILE A 253 1.81 -17.96 27.61
C ILE A 253 2.86 -17.26 26.74
N ALA A 254 4.08 -17.76 26.72
CA ALA A 254 5.15 -17.24 25.87
C ALA A 254 4.80 -17.35 24.37
N ALA A 255 4.20 -18.47 23.94
CA ALA A 255 3.73 -18.65 22.56
C ALA A 255 2.64 -17.64 22.19
N CYS A 256 1.64 -17.45 23.05
CA CYS A 256 0.59 -16.46 22.85
C CYS A 256 1.15 -15.04 22.82
N SER A 257 2.08 -14.69 23.71
CA SER A 257 2.75 -13.38 23.73
C SER A 257 3.53 -13.13 22.44
N THR A 258 4.27 -14.13 21.96
CA THR A 258 5.00 -14.06 20.68
C THR A 258 4.04 -13.90 19.51
N ALA A 259 2.91 -14.59 19.51
CA ALA A 259 1.89 -14.45 18.47
C ALA A 259 1.25 -13.05 18.47
N VAL A 260 0.93 -12.49 19.63
CA VAL A 260 0.42 -11.12 19.77
C VAL A 260 1.46 -10.11 19.29
N ALA A 261 2.73 -10.28 19.68
CA ALA A 261 3.81 -9.41 19.23
C ALA A 261 4.00 -9.47 17.70
N GLY A 262 4.01 -10.67 17.12
CA GLY A 262 4.08 -10.86 15.66
C GLY A 262 2.88 -10.23 14.94
N TRP A 263 1.67 -10.38 15.48
CA TRP A 263 0.48 -9.72 14.93
C TRP A 263 0.55 -8.18 15.03
N GLN A 264 1.04 -7.64 16.14
CA GLN A 264 1.24 -6.22 16.31
C GLN A 264 2.25 -5.67 15.31
N GLU A 265 3.36 -6.39 15.09
CA GLU A 265 4.39 -6.04 14.12
C GLU A 265 3.87 -6.11 12.68
N PHE A 266 3.19 -7.20 12.32
CA PHE A 266 2.59 -7.36 10.99
C PHE A 266 1.51 -6.31 10.69
N THR A 267 0.71 -5.93 11.69
CA THR A 267 -0.26 -4.85 11.53
C THR A 267 0.40 -3.48 11.53
N ASP A 268 1.67 -3.37 11.92
CA ASP A 268 2.52 -2.18 11.94
C ASP A 268 1.81 -0.94 12.48
N THR A 269 1.02 -1.14 13.55
CA THR A 269 0.11 -0.10 14.06
C THR A 269 0.82 1.18 14.47
N ALA A 270 2.07 1.08 14.93
CA ALA A 270 2.87 2.20 15.38
C ALA A 270 3.33 3.09 14.22
N GLN A 271 3.88 2.52 13.15
CA GLN A 271 4.33 3.27 11.98
C GLN A 271 3.14 3.87 11.24
N LYS A 272 2.03 3.13 11.14
CA LYS A 272 0.77 3.64 10.57
C LYS A 272 0.24 4.85 11.32
N LEU A 273 0.20 4.77 12.64
CA LEU A 273 -0.23 5.88 13.49
C LEU A 273 0.67 7.10 13.29
N ARG A 274 1.99 6.93 13.36
CA ARG A 274 2.96 8.03 13.20
C ARG A 274 2.86 8.69 11.84
N ARG A 275 2.68 7.91 10.77
CA ARG A 275 2.52 8.42 9.41
C ARG A 275 1.21 9.21 9.27
N TYR A 276 0.09 8.64 9.68
CA TYR A 276 -1.21 9.31 9.60
C TYR A 276 -1.27 10.59 10.45
N SER A 277 -0.72 10.58 11.66
CA SER A 277 -0.65 11.79 12.49
C SER A 277 0.23 12.86 11.85
N GLY A 278 1.36 12.47 11.27
CA GLY A 278 2.27 13.40 10.57
C GLY A 278 1.61 14.01 9.33
N THR A 279 0.97 13.20 8.49
CA THR A 279 0.25 13.68 7.30
C THR A 279 -0.95 14.55 7.67
N ALA A 280 -1.75 14.17 8.68
CA ALA A 280 -2.89 14.97 9.13
C ALA A 280 -2.45 16.35 9.65
N ALA A 281 -1.40 16.40 10.48
CA ALA A 281 -0.85 17.67 10.97
C ALA A 281 -0.31 18.54 9.82
N ALA A 282 0.38 17.94 8.85
CA ALA A 282 0.88 18.66 7.69
C ALA A 282 -0.25 19.21 6.80
N LEU A 283 -1.30 18.42 6.56
CA LEU A 283 -2.49 18.87 5.81
C LEU A 283 -3.24 19.99 6.56
N SER A 284 -3.34 19.89 7.88
CA SER A 284 -3.91 20.95 8.72
C SER A 284 -3.11 22.24 8.62
N ASN A 285 -1.77 22.17 8.61
CA ASN A 285 -0.92 23.34 8.40
C ASN A 285 -1.14 24.00 7.03
N VAL A 286 -1.31 23.21 5.97
CA VAL A 286 -1.63 23.72 4.63
C VAL A 286 -2.99 24.41 4.63
N LEU A 287 -3.99 23.81 5.27
CA LEU A 287 -5.32 24.42 5.41
C LEU A 287 -5.27 25.73 6.18
N MET A 288 -4.54 25.78 7.30
CA MET A 288 -4.36 26.99 8.10
C MET A 288 -3.65 28.09 7.29
N TRP A 289 -2.62 27.75 6.52
CA TRP A 289 -1.95 28.69 5.62
C TRP A 289 -2.90 29.24 4.55
N TRP A 290 -3.70 28.39 3.90
CA TRP A 290 -4.67 28.82 2.90
C TRP A 290 -5.74 29.74 3.47
N GLN A 291 -6.27 29.41 4.66
CA GLN A 291 -7.28 30.21 5.35
C GLN A 291 -6.74 31.56 5.84
N ALA A 292 -5.45 31.64 6.17
CA ALA A 292 -4.80 32.89 6.58
C ALA A 292 -4.50 33.84 5.41
N LEU A 293 -4.55 33.35 4.17
CA LEU A 293 -4.22 34.13 2.98
C LEU A 293 -5.36 35.10 2.64
N PRO A 294 -5.07 36.38 2.31
CA PRO A 294 -6.09 37.31 1.82
C PRO A 294 -6.72 36.85 0.50
N GLU A 295 -8.01 37.17 0.28
CA GLU A 295 -8.71 36.88 -0.98
C GLU A 295 -7.99 37.30 -2.28
N PRO A 296 -7.36 38.50 -2.39
CA PRO A 296 -6.62 38.84 -3.62
C PRO A 296 -5.42 37.91 -3.86
N ASP A 297 -4.80 37.42 -2.79
CA ASP A 297 -3.65 36.51 -2.88
C ASP A 297 -4.08 35.07 -3.17
N LYS A 298 -5.30 34.67 -2.81
CA LYS A 298 -5.87 33.37 -3.19
C LYS A 298 -6.14 33.26 -4.69
N ALA A 299 -6.39 34.37 -5.36
CA ALA A 299 -6.57 34.42 -6.82
C ALA A 299 -5.24 34.29 -7.59
N VAL A 300 -4.09 34.45 -6.92
CA VAL A 300 -2.78 34.33 -7.54
C VAL A 300 -2.50 32.85 -7.86
N VAL A 301 -2.34 32.55 -9.15
CA VAL A 301 -2.13 31.18 -9.65
C VAL A 301 -0.94 30.49 -8.97
N GLN A 302 0.13 31.23 -8.64
CA GLN A 302 1.28 30.68 -7.92
C GLN A 302 0.91 30.11 -6.53
N ASN A 303 0.01 30.79 -5.82
CA ASN A 303 -0.45 30.35 -4.49
C ASN A 303 -1.38 29.12 -4.63
N VAL A 304 -2.20 29.08 -5.66
CA VAL A 304 -3.03 27.91 -5.99
C VAL A 304 -2.16 26.70 -6.38
N THR A 305 -1.14 26.91 -7.20
CA THR A 305 -0.17 25.87 -7.56
C THR A 305 0.54 25.35 -6.32
N ASN A 306 1.01 26.24 -5.44
CA ASN A 306 1.65 25.85 -4.18
C ASN A 306 0.70 25.04 -3.28
N LEU A 307 -0.57 25.47 -3.16
CA LEU A 307 -1.60 24.75 -2.40
C LEU A 307 -1.73 23.30 -2.88
N VAL A 308 -1.95 23.12 -4.20
CA VAL A 308 -2.21 21.81 -4.79
C VAL A 308 -0.94 20.94 -4.79
N ASP A 309 0.21 21.50 -5.15
CA ASP A 309 1.47 20.74 -5.22
C ASP A 309 1.97 20.32 -3.84
N VAL A 310 1.86 21.17 -2.81
CA VAL A 310 2.20 20.78 -1.43
C VAL A 310 1.23 19.71 -0.93
N THR A 311 -0.07 19.86 -1.18
CA THR A 311 -1.08 18.88 -0.74
C THR A 311 -0.87 17.52 -1.42
N GLU A 312 -0.78 17.49 -2.75
CA GLU A 312 -0.56 16.24 -3.49
C GLU A 312 0.85 15.67 -3.26
N GLY A 313 1.84 16.54 -2.99
CA GLY A 313 3.18 16.18 -2.54
C GLY A 313 3.18 15.45 -1.19
N LEU A 314 2.46 15.98 -0.20
CA LEU A 314 2.29 15.33 1.11
C LEU A 314 1.58 13.98 0.96
N LEU A 315 0.50 13.93 0.19
CA LEU A 315 -0.22 12.67 -0.08
C LEU A 315 0.66 11.68 -0.84
N SER A 316 1.47 12.11 -1.81
CA SER A 316 2.36 11.23 -2.59
C SER A 316 3.53 10.72 -1.76
N SER A 317 4.10 11.54 -0.89
CA SER A 317 5.17 11.13 0.03
C SER A 317 4.71 10.01 0.97
N GLU A 318 3.49 10.10 1.49
CA GLU A 318 2.88 9.07 2.32
C GLU A 318 2.75 7.76 1.53
N ARG A 319 2.15 7.81 0.34
CA ARG A 319 1.99 6.67 -0.58
C ARG A 319 3.31 6.01 -0.96
N ASN A 320 4.34 6.79 -1.26
CA ASN A 320 5.68 6.30 -1.58
C ASN A 320 6.32 5.61 -0.37
N ALA A 321 6.08 6.11 0.84
CA ALA A 321 6.55 5.46 2.07
C ALA A 321 5.88 4.09 2.30
N TRP A 322 4.64 3.90 1.86
CA TRP A 322 3.98 2.59 1.85
C TRP A 322 4.53 1.65 0.78
N MET A 323 4.87 2.19 -0.39
CA MET A 323 5.49 1.39 -1.45
C MET A 323 6.88 0.92 -1.06
N SER A 324 7.69 1.82 -0.48
CA SER A 324 9.03 1.51 0.01
C SER A 324 8.99 0.44 1.10
N ASP A 325 8.05 0.55 2.04
CA ASP A 325 7.82 -0.47 3.05
C ASP A 325 7.47 -1.83 2.41
N ALA A 326 6.50 -1.87 1.50
CA ALA A 326 6.14 -3.07 0.75
C ALA A 326 7.31 -3.68 -0.06
N GLN A 327 8.24 -2.87 -0.55
CA GLN A 327 9.45 -3.33 -1.25
C GLN A 327 10.52 -3.86 -0.29
N MET A 328 10.66 -3.28 0.91
CA MET A 328 11.61 -3.77 1.92
C MET A 328 11.26 -5.18 2.40
N HIS A 329 9.96 -5.49 2.52
CA HIS A 329 9.48 -6.83 2.89
C HIS A 329 9.86 -7.93 1.88
N LEU A 330 10.33 -7.58 0.67
CA LEU A 330 10.75 -8.55 -0.35
C LEU A 330 12.22 -8.95 -0.28
N LYS A 331 13.10 -8.20 0.41
CA LYS A 331 14.53 -8.55 0.46
C LYS A 331 14.71 -9.74 1.42
N PRO A 332 14.97 -10.96 0.93
CA PRO A 332 15.26 -12.08 1.80
C PRO A 332 16.74 -11.99 2.17
N GLY A 333 17.04 -11.81 3.46
CA GLY A 333 18.40 -11.93 3.99
C GLY A 333 19.17 -10.60 4.14
N GLY A 334 19.46 -10.23 5.39
CA GLY A 334 20.33 -9.09 5.69
C GLY A 334 20.19 -8.48 7.08
N ARG A 335 19.33 -9.00 7.96
CA ARG A 335 19.28 -8.60 9.38
C ARG A 335 19.43 -9.82 10.29
N GLY A 336 20.60 -10.42 10.24
CA GLY A 336 21.11 -11.38 11.22
C GLY A 336 22.63 -11.25 11.24
N GLY A 337 23.16 -10.44 12.14
CA GLY A 337 24.61 -10.17 12.21
C GLY A 337 24.97 -8.77 12.70
N ARG A 338 24.38 -8.31 13.81
CA ARG A 338 24.91 -7.15 14.54
C ARG A 338 24.80 -7.42 16.03
N GLY A 339 25.70 -8.26 16.52
CA GLY A 339 25.86 -8.56 17.94
C GLY A 339 27.16 -9.34 18.14
N GLY A 340 28.09 -8.77 18.91
CA GLY A 340 29.26 -9.49 19.42
C GLY A 340 30.61 -9.14 18.79
N GLN A 341 31.00 -7.86 18.75
CA GLN A 341 32.43 -7.54 18.91
C GLN A 341 32.66 -7.37 20.42
N GLU A 342 32.77 -8.50 21.09
CA GLU A 342 33.12 -8.58 22.50
C GLU A 342 34.65 -8.56 22.61
N LYS A 343 35.13 -7.60 23.39
CA LYS A 343 36.54 -7.44 23.76
C LYS A 343 37.04 -8.71 24.43
N ALA A 344 38.03 -9.38 23.85
CA ALA A 344 38.89 -10.31 24.58
C ALA A 344 40.21 -9.59 24.89
N GLN A 345 40.20 -8.89 26.02
CA GLN A 345 41.40 -8.50 26.75
C GLN A 345 41.77 -9.71 27.62
N GLY A 346 42.86 -10.40 27.28
CA GLY A 346 43.35 -11.56 28.02
C GLY A 346 44.86 -11.65 27.88
N GLY A 347 45.57 -11.08 28.85
CA GLY A 347 47.02 -11.23 28.95
C GLY A 347 47.43 -12.51 29.66
N LYS A 348 48.74 -12.75 29.56
CA LYS A 348 49.65 -13.45 30.49
C LYS A 348 50.09 -14.89 30.13
N GLY A 349 51.41 -15.07 30.18
CA GLY A 349 52.15 -16.34 30.22
C GLY A 349 52.68 -16.73 28.83
N GLY A 350 53.97 -16.71 28.52
CA GLY A 350 55.13 -16.98 29.37
C GLY A 350 55.78 -18.25 28.81
N ASP A 351 56.64 -18.10 27.81
CA ASP A 351 57.42 -19.21 27.25
C ASP A 351 58.89 -18.82 27.09
N SER A 352 59.71 -19.44 27.92
CA SER A 352 61.12 -19.71 27.70
C SER A 352 61.41 -20.99 28.47
N PRO A 353 61.98 -22.01 27.79
CA PRO A 353 63.31 -22.42 28.22
C PRO A 353 64.26 -22.79 27.07
N VAL A 354 65.49 -22.26 27.19
CA VAL A 354 66.81 -22.92 27.21
C VAL A 354 67.15 -23.96 26.12
N ALA A 355 68.18 -23.67 25.31
CA ALA A 355 69.50 -24.34 25.35
C ALA A 355 70.31 -24.08 24.05
N GLY A 356 71.60 -23.75 24.19
CA GLY A 356 72.50 -23.71 23.03
C GLY A 356 73.83 -22.99 23.28
N ALA A 357 74.60 -23.43 24.28
CA ALA A 357 76.04 -23.14 24.35
C ALA A 357 76.78 -24.48 24.35
N LYS A 358 77.43 -24.77 23.23
CA LYS A 358 78.76 -25.38 23.13
C LYS A 358 79.33 -25.08 21.76
#